data_AF-A0A8J2RVF8-F1
#
_entry.id   AF-A0A8J2RVF8-F1
#
_cell.length_a   1.000
_cell.length_b   1.000
_cell.length_c   1.000
_cell.angle_alpha   90.00
_cell.angle_beta   90.00
_cell.angle_gamma   90.00
#
_symmetry.space_group_name_H-M   'P 1'
#
loop_
_entity.id
_entity.type
_entity.pdbx_description
1 polymer ?
#
loop_
_entity_poly.entity_id
_entity_poly.type
_entity_poly.pdbx_seq_one_letter_code
_entity_poly.pdbx_strand_id
1 'polypeptide(L)'
;MSSEQNDITFWNGGKMPIVGLGTWLASKEEIQTAVNSALEAGYRHIDTAYVYLNEDAIGEVLQEWIQSGKIKREELFIVTKLPMIGNRSENVERFLKKSLENLRLDYVDLYLIHAPVGLSGQHDNDIFPRNADGSIVLDMTTDLVDIWKSMENQVDSGLTKSIGVSNFNEEQIMRILNNARIKPANVQVELHTQFQQKSLRDFCQKHGITICAYAPLGSPGRNSFYTGLGVKSPLPVPDLMQHPVVTKIATKHNKSNAQILLKYLMELGMAVIPKSVNPERIRENFQVFDFNLSPIDMAKLRELDLGEAGRTFDFSRSIKGTDKHPENPYPRLQTKA
;
A
#
# COMPACT_ATOMS: atom_id res chain seq x y z
N MET A 1 17.09 18.50 12.57
CA MET A 1 15.95 17.62 12.92
C MET A 1 16.51 16.21 13.07
N SER A 2 16.32 15.56 14.21
CA SER A 2 16.88 14.22 14.45
C SER A 2 16.25 13.22 13.47
N SER A 3 17.09 12.41 12.83
CA SER A 3 16.70 11.40 11.83
C SER A 3 15.72 10.33 12.34
N GLU A 4 15.42 10.29 13.65
CA GLU A 4 14.55 9.28 14.27
C GLU A 4 13.05 9.49 14.02
N GLN A 5 12.61 10.68 13.58
CA GLN A 5 11.18 10.96 13.32
C GLN A 5 10.72 10.68 11.87
N ASN A 6 11.64 10.30 10.99
CA ASN A 6 11.35 10.19 9.55
C ASN A 6 11.13 8.77 9.06
N ASP A 7 11.48 7.76 9.86
CA ASP A 7 11.46 6.36 9.47
C ASP A 7 10.66 5.52 10.47
N ILE A 8 10.04 4.47 9.95
CA ILE A 8 9.56 3.35 10.73
C ILE A 8 10.62 2.25 10.70
N THR A 9 10.93 1.69 11.86
CA THR A 9 11.91 0.59 11.98
C THR A 9 11.17 -0.75 12.03
N PHE A 10 11.51 -1.64 11.10
CA PHE A 10 11.06 -3.03 11.09
C PHE A 10 11.74 -3.84 12.21
N TRP A 11 11.14 -4.98 12.58
CA TRP A 11 11.69 -5.87 13.60
C TRP A 11 13.10 -6.40 13.27
N ASN A 12 13.49 -6.41 11.99
CA ASN A 12 14.81 -6.82 11.51
C ASN A 12 15.82 -5.65 11.43
N GLY A 13 15.47 -4.46 11.92
CA GLY A 13 16.32 -3.26 11.90
C GLY A 13 16.27 -2.46 10.59
N GLY A 14 15.57 -2.95 9.57
CA GLY A 14 15.32 -2.19 8.33
C GLY A 14 14.54 -0.90 8.62
N LYS A 15 14.89 0.19 7.92
CA LYS A 15 14.23 1.50 8.09
C LYS A 15 13.46 1.87 6.83
N MET A 16 12.16 2.10 7.00
CA MET A 16 11.23 2.50 5.95
C MET A 16 10.85 3.97 6.15
N PRO A 17 11.11 4.87 5.19
CA PRO A 17 10.66 6.25 5.29
C PRO A 17 9.14 6.33 5.48
N ILE A 18 8.72 7.07 6.52
CA ILE A 18 7.32 7.12 6.97
C ILE A 18 6.40 7.80 5.95
N VAL A 19 6.94 8.59 5.03
CA VAL A 19 6.20 9.18 3.91
C VAL A 19 6.75 8.65 2.60
N GLY A 20 5.91 7.99 1.82
CA GLY A 20 6.23 7.53 0.47
C GLY A 20 5.28 8.09 -0.59
N LEU A 21 5.66 7.95 -1.86
CA LEU A 21 4.80 8.28 -2.99
C LEU A 21 4.05 7.01 -3.44
N GLY A 22 2.72 7.05 -3.39
CA GLY A 22 1.90 6.02 -4.05
C GLY A 22 1.85 6.25 -5.56
N THR A 23 1.93 5.19 -6.36
CA THR A 23 2.02 5.28 -7.84
C THR A 23 0.84 4.64 -8.58
N TRP A 24 -0.22 4.25 -7.89
CA TRP A 24 -1.40 3.61 -8.49
C TRP A 24 -2.21 4.56 -9.40
N LEU A 25 -2.65 4.05 -10.56
CA LEU A 25 -3.45 4.77 -11.58
C LEU A 25 -2.81 6.08 -12.06
N ALA A 26 -1.73 5.94 -12.81
CA ALA A 26 -1.12 7.06 -13.51
C ALA A 26 -0.52 6.55 -14.83
N SER A 27 -0.59 7.36 -15.88
CA SER A 27 0.10 7.07 -17.13
C SER A 27 1.62 7.06 -16.93
N LYS A 28 2.35 6.56 -17.93
CA LYS A 28 3.82 6.58 -17.92
C LYS A 28 4.37 8.00 -17.74
N GLU A 29 3.81 8.97 -18.46
CA GLU A 29 4.23 10.38 -18.42
C GLU A 29 3.90 11.04 -17.08
N GLU A 30 2.72 10.73 -16.53
CA GLU A 30 2.31 11.20 -15.20
C GLU A 30 3.23 10.63 -14.11
N ILE A 31 3.64 9.36 -14.23
CA ILE A 31 4.58 8.71 -13.30
C ILE A 31 5.96 9.34 -13.39
N GLN A 32 6.48 9.58 -14.59
CA GLN A 32 7.78 10.24 -14.74
C GLN A 32 7.79 11.61 -14.06
N THR A 33 6.73 12.41 -14.27
CA THR A 33 6.56 13.72 -13.61
C THR A 33 6.45 13.58 -12.09
N ALA A 34 5.64 12.64 -11.61
CA ALA A 34 5.37 12.45 -10.19
C ALA A 34 6.62 11.99 -9.43
N VAL A 35 7.34 10.99 -9.95
CA VAL A 35 8.53 10.43 -9.29
C VAL A 35 9.65 11.46 -9.27
N ASN A 36 9.90 12.19 -10.37
CA ASN A 36 10.87 13.30 -10.37
C ASN A 36 10.52 14.35 -9.31
N SER A 37 9.26 14.81 -9.29
CA SER A 37 8.79 15.81 -8.32
C SER A 37 8.93 15.34 -6.87
N ALA A 38 8.69 14.04 -6.62
CA ALA A 38 8.83 13.46 -5.29
C ALA A 38 10.30 13.36 -4.86
N LEU A 39 11.19 12.89 -5.72
CA LEU A 39 12.63 12.82 -5.43
C LEU A 39 13.22 14.21 -5.16
N GLU A 40 12.81 15.22 -5.93
CA GLU A 40 13.15 16.64 -5.72
C GLU A 40 12.62 17.17 -4.39
N ALA A 41 11.39 16.81 -4.01
CA ALA A 41 10.78 17.23 -2.75
C ALA A 41 11.43 16.59 -1.52
N GLY A 42 12.19 15.50 -1.70
CA GLY A 42 12.89 14.78 -0.63
C GLY A 42 12.33 13.39 -0.32
N TYR A 43 11.34 12.90 -1.06
CA TYR A 43 10.87 11.52 -0.89
C TYR A 43 12.01 10.55 -1.15
N ARG A 44 12.06 9.50 -0.32
CA ARG A 44 12.96 8.37 -0.49
C ARG A 44 12.23 7.04 -0.57
N HIS A 45 10.92 7.04 -0.34
CA HIS A 45 10.08 5.86 -0.41
C HIS A 45 9.11 5.96 -1.59
N ILE A 46 9.15 4.97 -2.49
CA ILE A 46 8.23 4.84 -3.64
C ILE A 46 7.48 3.52 -3.50
N ASP A 47 6.15 3.60 -3.49
CA ASP A 47 5.27 2.45 -3.47
C ASP A 47 4.68 2.20 -4.86
N THR A 48 4.99 1.02 -5.41
CA THR A 48 4.45 0.54 -6.69
C THR A 48 3.98 -0.91 -6.58
N ALA A 49 3.54 -1.49 -7.68
CA ALA A 49 3.18 -2.90 -7.79
C ALA A 49 3.21 -3.33 -9.25
N TYR A 50 3.47 -4.62 -9.47
CA TYR A 50 3.38 -5.23 -10.80
C TYR A 50 2.04 -4.92 -11.51
N VAL A 51 0.92 -5.02 -10.78
CA VAL A 51 -0.43 -4.78 -11.34
C VAL A 51 -0.73 -3.32 -11.68
N TYR A 52 0.18 -2.38 -11.36
CA TYR A 52 0.00 -0.97 -11.73
C TYR A 52 0.45 -0.69 -13.16
N LEU A 53 1.20 -1.62 -13.77
CA LEU A 53 1.66 -1.56 -15.16
C LEU A 53 2.43 -0.28 -15.50
N ASN A 54 3.19 0.22 -14.52
CA ASN A 54 3.96 1.45 -14.65
C ASN A 54 5.35 1.38 -13.96
N GLU A 55 5.79 0.17 -13.59
CA GLU A 55 7.11 -0.05 -12.98
C GLU A 55 8.26 0.32 -13.93
N ASP A 56 8.07 0.15 -15.24
CA ASP A 56 9.06 0.52 -16.27
C ASP A 56 9.33 2.03 -16.28
N ALA A 57 8.29 2.84 -16.17
CA ALA A 57 8.37 4.30 -16.10
C ALA A 57 9.06 4.77 -14.81
N ILE A 58 8.81 4.08 -13.69
CA ILE A 58 9.51 4.34 -12.43
C ILE A 58 11.00 3.99 -12.60
N GLY A 59 11.30 2.82 -13.16
CA GLY A 59 12.67 2.35 -13.37
C GLY A 59 13.51 3.27 -14.25
N GLU A 60 12.89 3.89 -15.27
CA GLU A 60 13.52 4.94 -16.08
C GLU A 60 14.01 6.11 -15.21
N VAL A 61 13.11 6.70 -14.40
CA VAL A 61 13.46 7.84 -13.54
C VAL A 61 14.50 7.45 -12.49
N LEU A 62 14.35 6.28 -11.87
CA LEU A 62 15.32 5.81 -10.86
C LEU A 62 16.71 5.67 -11.45
N GLN A 63 16.84 5.05 -12.63
CA GLN A 63 18.12 4.92 -13.32
C GLN A 63 18.74 6.27 -13.66
N GLU A 64 17.96 7.23 -14.17
CA GLU A 64 18.46 8.58 -14.47
C GLU A 64 19.01 9.29 -13.23
N TRP A 65 18.29 9.22 -12.10
CA TRP A 65 18.72 9.82 -10.84
C TRP A 65 19.98 9.16 -10.26
N ILE A 66 20.06 7.83 -10.34
CA ILE A 66 21.22 7.07 -9.85
C ILE A 66 22.45 7.34 -10.74
N GLN A 67 22.31 7.28 -12.07
CA GLN A 67 23.41 7.49 -13.00
C GLN A 67 23.92 8.94 -13.00
N SER A 68 23.03 9.91 -12.79
CA SER A 68 23.44 11.32 -12.64
C SER A 68 24.11 11.63 -11.30
N GLY A 69 24.13 10.68 -10.35
CA GLY A 69 24.72 10.86 -9.02
C GLY A 69 23.90 11.76 -8.10
N LYS A 70 22.65 12.09 -8.45
CA LYS A 70 21.74 12.89 -7.61
C LYS A 70 21.28 12.13 -6.36
N ILE A 71 21.28 10.80 -6.42
CA ILE A 71 20.90 9.90 -5.33
C ILE A 71 21.62 8.57 -5.50
N LYS A 72 21.91 7.88 -4.39
CA LYS A 72 22.39 6.49 -4.43
C LYS A 72 21.24 5.51 -4.25
N ARG A 73 21.38 4.29 -4.78
CA ARG A 73 20.34 3.25 -4.66
C ARG A 73 19.99 2.93 -3.21
N GLU A 74 20.99 2.91 -2.31
CA GLU A 74 20.80 2.64 -0.88
C GLU A 74 20.09 3.76 -0.12
N GLU A 75 19.91 4.95 -0.71
CA GLU A 75 19.11 6.02 -0.14
C GLU A 75 17.63 5.88 -0.48
N LEU A 76 17.27 4.98 -1.40
CA LEU A 76 15.89 4.73 -1.84
C LEU A 76 15.31 3.50 -1.13
N PHE A 77 14.02 3.59 -0.85
CA PHE A 77 13.17 2.52 -0.33
C PHE A 77 12.07 2.21 -1.33
N ILE A 78 12.25 1.15 -2.11
CA ILE A 78 11.34 0.75 -3.18
C ILE A 78 10.47 -0.41 -2.72
N VAL A 79 9.15 -0.21 -2.81
CA VAL A 79 8.15 -1.24 -2.53
C VAL A 79 7.52 -1.70 -3.83
N THR A 80 7.48 -3.02 -4.05
CA THR A 80 6.61 -3.62 -5.08
C THR A 80 5.87 -4.83 -4.52
N LYS A 81 4.96 -5.40 -5.31
CA LYS A 81 3.98 -6.37 -4.83
C LYS A 81 3.77 -7.51 -5.83
N LEU A 82 3.77 -8.73 -5.32
CA LEU A 82 3.38 -9.95 -6.03
C LEU A 82 1.92 -9.82 -6.51
N PRO A 83 1.65 -9.87 -7.82
CA PRO A 83 0.30 -9.77 -8.34
C PRO A 83 -0.54 -10.99 -7.94
N MET A 84 -1.85 -10.84 -7.87
CA MET A 84 -2.76 -11.92 -7.45
C MET A 84 -2.73 -13.14 -8.39
N ILE A 85 -2.42 -12.96 -9.69
CA ILE A 85 -2.17 -14.07 -10.63
C ILE A 85 -0.89 -14.86 -10.34
N GLY A 86 -0.02 -14.30 -9.50
CA GLY A 86 1.23 -14.88 -9.04
C GLY A 86 1.17 -15.46 -7.64
N ASN A 87 -0.01 -15.53 -7.01
CA ASN A 87 -0.22 -16.13 -5.68
C ASN A 87 -0.07 -17.67 -5.71
N ARG A 88 1.11 -18.15 -6.11
CA ARG A 88 1.57 -19.54 -6.05
C ARG A 88 3.07 -19.53 -5.78
N SER A 89 3.57 -20.48 -5.00
CA SER A 89 4.97 -20.46 -4.55
C SER A 89 5.96 -20.46 -5.71
N GLU A 90 5.68 -21.20 -6.79
CA GLU A 90 6.51 -21.27 -8.00
C GLU A 90 6.53 -19.98 -8.83
N ASN A 91 5.58 -19.06 -8.59
CA ASN A 91 5.46 -17.82 -9.34
C ASN A 91 6.11 -16.61 -8.64
N VAL A 92 6.41 -16.71 -7.34
CA VAL A 92 6.91 -15.59 -6.53
C VAL A 92 8.18 -14.99 -7.12
N GLU A 93 9.22 -15.80 -7.33
CA GLU A 93 10.49 -15.33 -7.88
C GLU A 93 10.33 -14.80 -9.31
N ARG A 94 9.50 -15.47 -10.13
CA ARG A 94 9.26 -15.09 -11.52
C ARG A 94 8.68 -13.68 -11.63
N PHE A 95 7.68 -13.35 -10.83
CA PHE A 95 7.09 -12.01 -10.83
C PHE A 95 8.00 -10.97 -10.18
N LEU A 96 8.73 -11.32 -9.11
CA LEU A 96 9.71 -10.41 -8.53
C LEU A 96 10.80 -10.03 -9.54
N LYS A 97 11.34 -11.01 -10.29
CA LYS A 97 12.34 -10.76 -11.34
C LYS A 97 11.81 -9.85 -12.45
N LYS A 98 10.56 -10.02 -12.87
CA LYS A 98 9.91 -9.11 -13.84
C LYS A 98 9.78 -7.69 -13.29
N SER A 99 9.36 -7.54 -12.03
CA SER A 99 9.32 -6.22 -11.40
C SER A 99 10.70 -5.59 -11.29
N LEU A 100 11.73 -6.37 -10.92
CA LEU A 100 13.12 -5.90 -10.88
C LEU A 100 13.64 -5.46 -12.25
N GLU A 101 13.32 -6.19 -13.32
CA GLU A 101 13.64 -5.82 -14.70
C GLU A 101 12.96 -4.51 -15.10
N ASN A 102 11.65 -4.38 -14.85
CA ASN A 102 10.90 -3.15 -15.12
C ASN A 102 11.47 -1.96 -14.34
N LEU A 103 11.72 -2.15 -13.04
CA LEU A 103 12.29 -1.12 -12.15
C LEU A 103 13.77 -0.86 -12.44
N ARG A 104 14.43 -1.71 -13.21
CA ARG A 104 15.87 -1.67 -13.49
C ARG A 104 16.69 -1.67 -12.20
N LEU A 105 16.35 -2.55 -11.27
CA LEU A 105 16.98 -2.68 -9.96
C LEU A 105 17.44 -4.12 -9.73
N ASP A 106 18.53 -4.28 -8.97
CA ASP A 106 18.99 -5.61 -8.54
C ASP A 106 18.19 -6.15 -7.35
N TYR A 107 17.57 -5.25 -6.57
CA TYR A 107 16.73 -5.60 -5.43
C TYR A 107 15.66 -4.54 -5.16
N VAL A 108 14.59 -4.93 -4.46
CA VAL A 108 13.62 -4.02 -3.83
C VAL A 108 13.73 -4.06 -2.31
N ASP A 109 13.39 -2.96 -1.64
CA ASP A 109 13.53 -2.86 -0.19
C ASP A 109 12.41 -3.62 0.54
N LEU A 110 11.22 -3.66 -0.06
CA LEU A 110 10.06 -4.38 0.47
C LEU A 110 9.28 -5.05 -0.66
N TYR A 111 9.05 -6.36 -0.54
CA TYR A 111 8.17 -7.11 -1.43
C TYR A 111 6.94 -7.62 -0.70
N LEU A 112 5.75 -7.27 -1.18
CA LEU A 112 4.48 -7.60 -0.53
C LEU A 112 3.68 -8.63 -1.32
N ILE A 113 2.98 -9.54 -0.65
CA ILE A 113 1.84 -10.22 -1.28
C ILE A 113 0.71 -9.18 -1.41
N HIS A 114 0.28 -8.83 -2.63
CA HIS A 114 -0.62 -7.68 -2.85
C HIS A 114 -2.02 -7.86 -2.25
N ALA A 115 -2.56 -9.08 -2.34
CA ALA A 115 -3.81 -9.47 -1.72
C ALA A 115 -3.80 -11.00 -1.49
N PRO A 116 -4.54 -11.51 -0.50
CA PRO A 116 -4.53 -12.94 -0.18
C PRO A 116 -5.34 -13.80 -1.16
N VAL A 117 -6.19 -13.18 -2.00
CA VAL A 117 -6.98 -13.87 -3.02
C VAL A 117 -6.13 -14.15 -4.26
N GLY A 118 -5.95 -15.42 -4.63
CA GLY A 118 -5.23 -15.81 -5.84
C GLY A 118 -6.12 -15.90 -7.07
N LEU A 119 -5.57 -15.54 -8.23
CA LEU A 119 -6.26 -15.55 -9.52
C LEU A 119 -5.56 -16.50 -10.50
N SER A 120 -6.30 -16.99 -11.49
CA SER A 120 -5.75 -17.83 -12.56
C SER A 120 -5.83 -17.10 -13.91
N GLY A 121 -4.73 -16.46 -14.31
CA GLY A 121 -4.56 -15.86 -15.64
C GLY A 121 -3.94 -16.83 -16.64
N GLN A 122 -4.11 -16.58 -17.94
CA GLN A 122 -3.41 -17.34 -18.99
C GLN A 122 -2.07 -16.70 -19.33
N HIS A 123 -1.98 -15.37 -19.20
CA HIS A 123 -0.80 -14.57 -19.48
C HIS A 123 -0.44 -13.65 -18.31
N ASP A 124 0.82 -13.24 -18.26
CA ASP A 124 1.34 -12.38 -17.18
C ASP A 124 0.73 -10.96 -17.15
N ASN A 125 0.05 -10.55 -18.24
CA ASN A 125 -0.62 -9.26 -18.34
C ASN A 125 -2.11 -9.35 -18.01
N ASP A 126 -2.64 -10.55 -17.75
CA ASP A 126 -4.05 -10.77 -17.38
C ASP A 126 -4.27 -10.45 -15.90
N ILE A 127 -4.01 -9.21 -15.48
CA ILE A 127 -4.01 -8.82 -14.06
C ILE A 127 -5.37 -9.01 -13.35
N PHE A 128 -6.46 -9.08 -14.11
CA PHE A 128 -7.81 -9.41 -13.64
C PHE A 128 -8.51 -10.35 -14.66
N PRO A 129 -8.15 -11.65 -14.69
CA PRO A 129 -8.67 -12.58 -15.69
C PRO A 129 -10.17 -12.85 -15.44
N ARG A 130 -10.98 -12.90 -16.50
CA ARG A 130 -12.45 -13.03 -16.40
C ARG A 130 -12.98 -14.27 -17.10
N ASN A 131 -13.95 -14.91 -16.48
CA ASN A 131 -14.82 -15.91 -17.09
C ASN A 131 -15.78 -15.26 -18.09
N ALA A 132 -16.43 -16.09 -18.93
CA ALA A 132 -17.44 -15.64 -19.89
C ALA A 132 -18.63 -14.91 -19.24
N ASP A 133 -18.94 -15.20 -17.97
CA ASP A 133 -20.00 -14.54 -17.21
C ASP A 133 -19.56 -13.22 -16.53
N GLY A 134 -18.32 -12.77 -16.78
CA GLY A 134 -17.71 -11.57 -16.23
C GLY A 134 -17.15 -11.69 -14.81
N SER A 135 -17.32 -12.84 -14.14
CA SER A 135 -16.66 -13.11 -12.85
C SER A 135 -15.15 -13.29 -13.02
N ILE A 136 -14.38 -13.05 -11.96
CA ILE A 136 -12.93 -13.30 -12.00
C ILE A 136 -12.63 -14.80 -11.97
N VAL A 137 -11.61 -15.20 -12.72
CA VAL A 137 -11.05 -16.56 -12.66
C VAL A 137 -10.22 -16.69 -11.39
N LEU A 138 -10.79 -17.33 -10.37
CA LEU A 138 -10.15 -17.55 -9.08
C LEU A 138 -9.23 -18.78 -9.09
N ASP A 139 -8.15 -18.69 -8.32
CA ASP A 139 -7.40 -19.86 -7.91
C ASP A 139 -7.86 -20.32 -6.52
N MET A 140 -8.79 -21.27 -6.49
CA MET A 140 -9.34 -21.84 -5.24
C MET A 140 -8.32 -22.67 -4.43
N THR A 141 -7.09 -22.84 -4.94
CA THR A 141 -6.02 -23.62 -4.30
C THR A 141 -4.94 -22.75 -3.64
N THR A 142 -5.16 -21.43 -3.57
CA THR A 142 -4.22 -20.47 -2.96
C THR A 142 -3.83 -20.90 -1.54
N ASP A 143 -2.53 -21.18 -1.33
CA ASP A 143 -1.94 -21.50 -0.03
C ASP A 143 -1.01 -20.37 0.43
N LEU A 144 -1.47 -19.57 1.38
CA LEU A 144 -0.71 -18.41 1.88
C LEU A 144 0.59 -18.80 2.60
N VAL A 145 0.65 -19.98 3.23
CA VAL A 145 1.85 -20.43 3.95
C VAL A 145 2.92 -20.89 2.96
N ASP A 146 2.52 -21.61 1.90
CA ASP A 146 3.44 -22.03 0.85
C ASP A 146 3.99 -20.85 0.04
N ILE A 147 3.12 -19.89 -0.32
CA ILE A 147 3.54 -18.63 -0.95
C ILE A 147 4.51 -17.88 -0.03
N TRP A 148 4.20 -17.78 1.28
CA TRP A 148 5.06 -17.09 2.23
C TRP A 148 6.46 -17.69 2.28
N LYS A 149 6.60 -19.02 2.37
CA LYS A 149 7.92 -19.69 2.33
C LYS A 149 8.72 -19.30 1.07
N SER A 150 8.05 -19.20 -0.07
CA SER A 150 8.70 -18.73 -1.30
C SER A 150 9.11 -17.25 -1.24
N MET A 151 8.32 -16.39 -0.57
CA MET A 151 8.70 -15.00 -0.27
C MET A 151 9.96 -14.95 0.62
N GLU A 152 10.08 -15.82 1.63
CA GLU A 152 11.27 -15.89 2.49
C GLU A 152 12.54 -16.21 1.69
N ASN A 153 12.44 -17.12 0.72
CA ASN A 153 13.56 -17.44 -0.17
C ASN A 153 14.02 -16.23 -1.00
N GLN A 154 13.14 -15.25 -1.27
CA GLN A 154 13.51 -14.02 -2.00
C GLN A 154 14.35 -13.07 -1.13
N VAL A 155 14.22 -13.15 0.19
CA VAL A 155 15.11 -12.45 1.12
C VAL A 155 16.47 -13.12 1.12
N ASP A 156 16.50 -14.45 1.22
CA ASP A 156 17.76 -15.21 1.24
C ASP A 156 18.56 -15.04 -0.07
N SER A 157 17.89 -14.93 -1.22
CA SER A 157 18.52 -14.68 -2.51
C SER A 157 18.95 -13.23 -2.73
N GLY A 158 18.57 -12.32 -1.81
CA GLY A 158 18.91 -10.90 -1.87
C GLY A 158 18.09 -10.07 -2.86
N LEU A 159 17.10 -10.67 -3.54
CA LEU A 159 16.20 -9.97 -4.49
C LEU A 159 15.26 -9.00 -3.76
N THR A 160 15.02 -9.21 -2.47
CA THR A 160 14.37 -8.22 -1.61
C THR A 160 15.01 -8.15 -0.22
N LYS A 161 14.99 -6.98 0.43
CA LYS A 161 15.53 -6.80 1.79
C LYS A 161 14.53 -7.17 2.89
N SER A 162 13.23 -7.08 2.61
CA SER A 162 12.17 -7.35 3.58
C SER A 162 10.91 -7.78 2.85
N ILE A 163 10.09 -8.58 3.52
CA ILE A 163 8.83 -9.10 2.97
C ILE A 163 7.66 -8.75 3.88
N GLY A 164 6.49 -8.60 3.28
CA GLY A 164 5.27 -8.26 4.00
C GLY A 164 4.02 -8.68 3.23
N VAL A 165 2.87 -8.19 3.70
CA VAL A 165 1.58 -8.49 3.08
C VAL A 165 0.76 -7.23 2.90
N SER A 166 -0.20 -7.26 1.98
CA SER A 166 -1.14 -6.17 1.74
C SER A 166 -2.55 -6.72 1.64
N ASN A 167 -3.53 -6.05 2.26
CA ASN A 167 -4.94 -6.48 2.31
C ASN A 167 -5.19 -7.82 3.04
N PHE A 168 -4.38 -8.19 4.03
CA PHE A 168 -4.61 -9.39 4.84
C PHE A 168 -5.33 -9.04 6.14
N ASN A 169 -6.18 -9.95 6.62
CA ASN A 169 -6.79 -9.83 7.96
C ASN A 169 -5.91 -10.48 9.04
N GLU A 170 -6.30 -10.30 10.31
CA GLU A 170 -5.55 -10.80 11.47
C GLU A 170 -5.37 -12.32 11.46
N GLU A 171 -6.41 -13.09 11.06
CA GLU A 171 -6.35 -14.55 11.01
C GLU A 171 -5.32 -15.04 9.98
N GLN A 172 -5.34 -14.44 8.78
CA GLN A 172 -4.39 -14.76 7.71
C GLN A 172 -2.96 -14.41 8.10
N ILE A 173 -2.74 -13.24 8.70
CA ILE A 173 -1.41 -12.83 9.19
C ILE A 173 -0.94 -13.76 10.30
N MET A 174 -1.82 -14.14 11.23
CA MET A 174 -1.48 -15.07 12.31
C MET A 174 -1.12 -16.46 11.77
N ARG A 175 -1.81 -16.94 10.73
CA ARG A 175 -1.48 -18.22 10.07
C ARG A 175 -0.10 -18.19 9.43
N ILE A 176 0.28 -17.07 8.80
CA ILE A 176 1.65 -16.85 8.32
C ILE A 176 2.64 -16.83 9.49
N LEU A 177 2.39 -16.02 10.52
CA LEU A 177 3.29 -15.88 11.68
C LEU A 177 3.60 -17.22 12.36
N ASN A 178 2.61 -18.11 12.47
CA ASN A 178 2.77 -19.44 13.06
C ASN A 178 3.67 -20.37 12.24
N ASN A 179 3.90 -20.07 10.97
CA ASN A 179 4.67 -20.89 10.04
C ASN A 179 5.90 -20.18 9.45
N ALA A 180 6.13 -18.91 9.83
CA ALA A 180 7.17 -18.07 9.25
C ALA A 180 8.52 -18.27 9.95
N ARG A 181 9.57 -18.46 9.16
CA ARG A 181 10.97 -18.26 9.58
C ARG A 181 11.31 -16.77 9.58
N ILE A 182 10.85 -16.02 8.57
CA ILE A 182 10.98 -14.56 8.48
C ILE A 182 9.59 -13.96 8.64
N LYS A 183 9.36 -13.22 9.73
CA LYS A 183 8.06 -12.61 10.01
C LYS A 183 7.75 -11.48 9.00
N PRO A 184 6.47 -11.21 8.70
CA PRO A 184 6.11 -10.02 7.93
C PRO A 184 6.66 -8.76 8.58
N ALA A 185 7.42 -7.95 7.83
CA ALA A 185 7.98 -6.70 8.31
C ALA A 185 6.93 -5.57 8.31
N ASN A 186 6.02 -5.62 7.33
CA ASN A 186 5.00 -4.60 7.10
C ASN A 186 3.67 -5.22 6.66
N VAL A 187 2.58 -4.59 7.07
CA VAL A 187 1.24 -4.79 6.54
C VAL A 187 0.77 -3.50 5.88
N GLN A 188 0.46 -3.56 4.59
CA GLN A 188 -0.10 -2.42 3.87
C GLN A 188 -1.63 -2.58 3.72
N VAL A 189 -2.40 -1.60 4.20
CA VAL A 189 -3.87 -1.66 4.19
C VAL A 189 -4.51 -0.30 3.97
N GLU A 190 -5.79 -0.30 3.56
CA GLU A 190 -6.60 0.90 3.55
C GLU A 190 -6.68 1.43 4.97
N LEU A 191 -6.25 2.67 5.16
CA LEU A 191 -6.26 3.28 6.47
C LEU A 191 -6.29 4.80 6.36
N HIS A 192 -7.31 5.40 6.96
CA HIS A 192 -7.50 6.84 7.01
C HIS A 192 -8.38 7.23 8.21
N THR A 193 -8.68 8.52 8.41
CA THR A 193 -9.42 9.00 9.59
C THR A 193 -10.81 8.39 9.74
N GLN A 194 -11.50 8.04 8.64
CA GLN A 194 -12.78 7.32 8.70
C GLN A 194 -12.67 5.79 8.73
N PHE A 195 -11.48 5.21 8.58
CA PHE A 195 -11.25 3.77 8.65
C PHE A 195 -9.90 3.50 9.30
N GLN A 196 -9.88 3.48 10.63
CA GLN A 196 -8.63 3.57 11.39
C GLN A 196 -8.00 2.22 11.75
N GLN A 197 -8.65 1.12 11.35
CA GLN A 197 -8.14 -0.26 11.46
C GLN A 197 -7.70 -0.64 12.88
N LYS A 198 -8.37 -0.13 13.93
CA LYS A 198 -7.91 -0.21 15.34
C LYS A 198 -7.48 -1.61 15.76
N SER A 199 -8.31 -2.62 15.51
CA SER A 199 -8.02 -4.03 15.84
C SER A 199 -6.75 -4.52 15.15
N LEU A 200 -6.64 -4.32 13.83
CA LEU A 200 -5.47 -4.72 13.06
C LEU A 200 -4.21 -3.96 13.50
N ARG A 201 -4.33 -2.70 13.91
CA ARG A 201 -3.18 -1.95 14.45
C ARG A 201 -2.69 -2.52 15.77
N ASP A 202 -3.60 -2.80 16.69
CA ASP A 202 -3.27 -3.38 17.99
C ASP A 202 -2.64 -4.76 17.81
N PHE A 203 -3.17 -5.57 16.88
CA PHE A 203 -2.59 -6.84 16.46
C PHE A 203 -1.16 -6.67 15.91
N CYS A 204 -0.96 -5.81 14.91
CA CYS A 204 0.35 -5.58 14.31
C CYS A 204 1.36 -5.07 15.35
N GLN A 205 0.96 -4.14 16.23
CA GLN A 205 1.80 -3.65 17.33
C GLN A 205 2.23 -4.78 18.26
N LYS A 206 1.30 -5.64 18.69
CA LYS A 206 1.59 -6.80 19.55
C LYS A 206 2.59 -7.77 18.91
N HIS A 207 2.58 -7.88 17.59
CA HIS A 207 3.45 -8.80 16.85
C HIS A 207 4.71 -8.14 16.28
N GLY A 208 4.95 -6.85 16.55
CA GLY A 208 6.12 -6.11 16.05
C GLY A 208 6.10 -5.89 14.54
N ILE A 209 4.91 -5.86 13.93
CA ILE A 209 4.71 -5.64 12.50
C ILE A 209 4.33 -4.18 12.28
N THR A 210 4.97 -3.56 11.30
CA THR A 210 4.71 -2.15 10.96
C THR A 210 3.53 -2.01 10.00
N ILE A 211 2.93 -0.83 9.92
CA ILE A 211 1.77 -0.60 9.05
C ILE A 211 2.08 0.52 8.06
N CYS A 212 1.73 0.29 6.80
CA CYS A 212 1.69 1.30 5.76
C CYS A 212 0.25 1.55 5.32
N ALA A 213 -0.21 2.78 5.46
CA ALA A 213 -1.54 3.23 5.07
C ALA A 213 -1.59 3.60 3.59
N TYR A 214 -2.33 2.81 2.80
CA TYR A 214 -2.76 3.24 1.46
C TYR A 214 -4.10 3.98 1.54
N ALA A 215 -4.38 4.78 0.50
CA ALA A 215 -5.52 5.70 0.46
C ALA A 215 -5.63 6.62 1.70
N PRO A 216 -4.51 7.17 2.22
CA PRO A 216 -4.56 7.98 3.45
C PRO A 216 -5.40 9.26 3.31
N LEU A 217 -5.66 9.69 2.05
CA LEU A 217 -6.48 10.84 1.67
C LEU A 217 -7.83 10.44 1.03
N GLY A 218 -8.27 9.20 1.20
CA GLY A 218 -9.61 8.73 0.79
C GLY A 218 -9.75 8.28 -0.67
N SER A 219 -8.68 8.40 -1.47
CA SER A 219 -8.60 7.90 -2.86
C SER A 219 -9.74 8.38 -3.79
N PRO A 220 -9.88 9.71 -4.02
CA PRO A 220 -10.94 10.26 -4.88
C PRO A 220 -10.91 9.74 -6.33
N GLY A 221 -9.74 9.35 -6.85
CA GLY A 221 -9.58 8.80 -8.20
C GLY A 221 -10.03 7.34 -8.37
N ARG A 222 -10.42 6.65 -7.28
CA ARG A 222 -10.79 5.22 -7.31
C ARG A 222 -11.96 4.92 -8.26
N ASN A 223 -12.90 5.85 -8.39
CA ASN A 223 -14.06 5.66 -9.27
C ASN A 223 -13.65 5.39 -10.71
N SER A 224 -12.59 6.04 -11.21
CA SER A 224 -12.09 5.81 -12.58
C SER A 224 -11.57 4.39 -12.79
N PHE A 225 -10.96 3.79 -11.76
CA PHE A 225 -10.53 2.39 -11.81
C PHE A 225 -11.70 1.43 -11.91
N TYR A 226 -12.72 1.57 -11.08
CA TYR A 226 -13.90 0.71 -11.15
C TYR A 226 -14.62 0.86 -12.49
N THR A 227 -14.77 2.09 -12.99
CA THR A 227 -15.30 2.34 -14.34
C THR A 227 -14.46 1.64 -15.41
N GLY A 228 -13.13 1.68 -15.32
CA GLY A 228 -12.22 0.97 -16.23
C GLY A 228 -12.35 -0.55 -16.16
N LEU A 229 -12.72 -1.09 -14.99
CA LEU A 229 -13.06 -2.50 -14.80
C LEU A 229 -14.50 -2.85 -15.24
N GLY A 230 -15.27 -1.89 -15.76
CA GLY A 230 -16.66 -2.09 -16.16
C GLY A 230 -17.62 -2.29 -14.98
N VAL A 231 -17.24 -1.87 -13.77
CA VAL A 231 -18.05 -2.01 -12.55
C VAL A 231 -18.29 -0.65 -11.89
N LYS A 232 -19.40 -0.52 -11.14
CA LYS A 232 -19.63 0.67 -10.33
C LYS A 232 -18.77 0.58 -9.06
N SER A 233 -18.17 1.68 -8.64
CA SER A 233 -17.58 1.75 -7.29
C SER A 233 -18.63 1.30 -6.27
N PRO A 234 -18.29 0.36 -5.37
CA PRO A 234 -19.28 -0.22 -4.46
C PRO A 234 -19.73 0.82 -3.42
N LEU A 235 -18.88 1.82 -3.13
CA LEU A 235 -19.02 2.75 -2.03
C LEU A 235 -18.59 4.17 -2.47
N PRO A 236 -19.17 5.22 -1.86
CA PRO A 236 -18.80 6.60 -2.15
C PRO A 236 -17.35 6.89 -1.76
N VAL A 237 -16.80 7.97 -2.31
CA VAL A 237 -15.51 8.51 -1.85
C VAL A 237 -15.74 9.11 -0.46
N PRO A 238 -14.92 8.78 0.54
CA PRO A 238 -15.06 9.33 1.88
C PRO A 238 -14.73 10.83 1.85
N ASP A 239 -15.55 11.64 2.51
CA ASP A 239 -15.35 13.09 2.57
C ASP A 239 -14.30 13.48 3.63
N LEU A 240 -13.07 13.01 3.44
CA LEU A 240 -11.97 13.28 4.36
C LEU A 240 -11.45 14.71 4.18
N MET A 241 -11.29 15.11 2.92
CA MET A 241 -10.64 16.35 2.54
C MET A 241 -11.50 17.59 2.83
N GLN A 242 -12.82 17.48 2.96
CA GLN A 242 -13.70 18.61 3.34
C GLN A 242 -14.32 18.46 4.73
N HIS A 243 -13.92 17.46 5.50
CA HIS A 243 -14.50 17.21 6.81
C HIS A 243 -14.31 18.44 7.73
N PRO A 244 -15.37 19.01 8.34
CA PRO A 244 -15.26 20.25 9.12
C PRO A 244 -14.27 20.19 10.28
N VAL A 245 -14.15 19.02 10.94
CA VAL A 245 -13.15 18.79 12.00
C VAL A 245 -11.73 18.89 11.46
N VAL A 246 -11.47 18.32 10.28
CA VAL A 246 -10.15 18.37 9.63
C VAL A 246 -9.82 19.80 9.24
N THR A 247 -10.75 20.51 8.59
CA THR A 247 -10.59 21.92 8.22
C THR A 247 -10.29 22.81 9.43
N LYS A 248 -11.02 22.63 10.54
CA LYS A 248 -10.79 23.41 11.77
C LYS A 248 -9.39 23.17 12.35
N ILE A 249 -8.90 21.92 12.32
CA ILE A 249 -7.55 21.59 12.77
C ILE A 249 -6.51 22.16 11.79
N ALA A 250 -6.74 22.04 10.48
CA ALA A 250 -5.86 22.58 9.45
C ALA A 250 -5.66 24.10 9.59
N THR A 251 -6.75 24.85 9.76
CA THR A 251 -6.69 26.30 10.04
C THR A 251 -5.90 26.62 11.30
N LYS A 252 -6.11 25.87 12.40
CA LYS A 252 -5.39 26.06 13.66
C LYS A 252 -3.87 25.89 13.50
N HIS A 253 -3.44 24.96 12.66
CA HIS A 253 -2.02 24.65 12.44
C HIS A 253 -1.39 25.40 11.26
N ASN A 254 -2.17 26.21 10.53
CA ASN A 254 -1.77 26.82 9.26
C ASN A 254 -1.21 25.78 8.26
N LYS A 255 -1.92 24.66 8.15
CA LYS A 255 -1.61 23.53 7.28
C LYS A 255 -2.80 23.20 6.40
N SER A 256 -2.60 22.38 5.38
CA SER A 256 -3.70 21.89 4.55
C SER A 256 -4.40 20.68 5.17
N ASN A 257 -5.62 20.40 4.70
CA ASN A 257 -6.38 19.23 5.14
C ASN A 257 -5.63 17.92 4.85
N ALA A 258 -4.92 17.84 3.71
CA ALA A 258 -4.10 16.67 3.38
C ALA A 258 -2.97 16.47 4.41
N GLN A 259 -2.26 17.53 4.77
CA GLN A 259 -1.19 17.46 5.76
C GLN A 259 -1.70 17.03 7.13
N ILE A 260 -2.88 17.50 7.57
CA ILE A 260 -3.50 17.04 8.83
C ILE A 260 -3.83 15.54 8.79
N LEU A 261 -4.43 15.07 7.69
CA LEU A 261 -4.81 13.66 7.52
C LEU A 261 -3.57 12.74 7.51
N LEU A 262 -2.50 13.15 6.82
CA LEU A 262 -1.24 12.41 6.78
C LEU A 262 -0.55 12.40 8.14
N LYS A 263 -0.42 13.58 8.76
CA LYS A 263 0.22 13.73 10.07
C LYS A 263 -0.49 12.91 11.14
N TYR A 264 -1.82 12.83 11.09
CA TYR A 264 -2.60 11.99 12.00
C TYR A 264 -2.13 10.52 11.99
N LEU A 265 -1.93 9.95 10.81
CA LEU A 265 -1.50 8.55 10.67
C LEU A 265 -0.04 8.37 11.09
N MET A 266 0.82 9.34 10.76
CA MET A 266 2.22 9.35 11.18
C MET A 266 2.37 9.38 12.72
N GLU A 267 1.58 10.22 13.40
CA GLU A 267 1.55 10.33 14.88
C GLU A 267 1.03 9.04 15.56
N LEU A 268 0.35 8.17 14.80
CA LEU A 268 -0.04 6.84 15.24
C LEU A 268 1.00 5.76 14.88
N GLY A 269 2.16 6.15 14.36
CA GLY A 269 3.27 5.25 14.03
C GLY A 269 3.10 4.50 12.71
N MET A 270 2.34 5.05 11.76
CA MET A 270 2.08 4.42 10.46
C MET A 270 2.77 5.15 9.32
N ALA A 271 3.32 4.39 8.37
CA ALA A 271 3.80 4.95 7.12
C ALA A 271 2.59 5.35 6.27
N VAL A 272 2.72 6.40 5.47
CA VAL A 272 1.67 6.90 4.59
C VAL A 272 2.21 7.01 3.16
N ILE A 273 1.39 6.60 2.20
CA ILE A 273 1.74 6.65 0.77
C ILE A 273 0.71 7.45 -0.03
N PRO A 274 0.58 8.78 0.19
CA PRO A 274 -0.31 9.60 -0.63
C PRO A 274 0.09 9.51 -2.10
N LYS A 275 -0.90 9.25 -2.97
CA LYS A 275 -0.73 9.31 -4.42
C LYS A 275 -1.07 10.70 -4.93
N SER A 276 -0.19 11.27 -5.75
CA SER A 276 -0.46 12.46 -6.57
C SER A 276 0.37 12.41 -7.84
N VAL A 277 -0.15 13.01 -8.91
CA VAL A 277 0.59 13.29 -10.15
C VAL A 277 0.79 14.80 -10.36
N ASN A 278 0.20 15.61 -9.48
CA ASN A 278 0.37 17.06 -9.47
C ASN A 278 1.61 17.42 -8.62
N PRO A 279 2.64 18.07 -9.18
CA PRO A 279 3.89 18.40 -8.49
C PRO A 279 3.71 19.24 -7.21
N GLU A 280 2.79 20.20 -7.20
CA GLU A 280 2.53 21.05 -6.05
C GLU A 280 2.02 20.24 -4.87
N ARG A 281 1.02 19.38 -5.10
CA ARG A 281 0.48 18.46 -4.09
C ARG A 281 1.51 17.45 -3.59
N ILE A 282 2.40 16.98 -4.47
CA ILE A 282 3.49 16.06 -4.07
C ILE A 282 4.41 16.75 -3.05
N ARG A 283 4.83 17.99 -3.33
CA ARG A 283 5.64 18.80 -2.42
C ARG A 283 4.89 19.11 -1.12
N GLU A 284 3.62 19.53 -1.23
CA GLU A 284 2.75 19.84 -0.10
C GLU A 284 2.59 18.64 0.86
N ASN A 285 2.31 17.45 0.32
CA ASN A 285 2.13 16.22 1.09
C ASN A 285 3.40 15.81 1.85
N PHE A 286 4.58 16.25 1.42
CA PHE A 286 5.85 15.96 2.09
C PHE A 286 6.16 16.91 3.24
N GLN A 287 5.53 18.10 3.28
CA GLN A 287 5.74 19.12 4.30
C GLN A 287 4.94 18.82 5.57
N VAL A 288 5.16 17.63 6.14
CA VAL A 288 4.46 17.08 7.30
C VAL A 288 5.37 16.86 8.52
N PHE A 289 6.64 17.23 8.42
CA PHE A 289 7.63 17.02 9.48
C PHE A 289 7.84 18.24 10.40
N ASP A 290 7.29 19.40 10.06
CA ASP A 290 7.54 20.68 10.73
C ASP A 290 6.45 21.07 11.75
N PHE A 291 5.47 20.21 12.01
CA PHE A 291 4.42 20.43 13.01
C PHE A 291 4.00 19.11 13.67
N ASN A 292 3.35 19.19 14.83
CA ASN A 292 2.77 18.06 15.57
C ASN A 292 1.31 18.33 15.94
N LEU A 293 0.50 17.29 15.99
CA LEU A 293 -0.90 17.40 16.40
C LEU A 293 -1.02 17.37 17.92
N SER A 294 -1.79 18.30 18.50
CA SER A 294 -2.02 18.27 19.96
C SER A 294 -2.86 17.05 20.37
N PRO A 295 -2.78 16.58 21.63
CA PRO A 295 -3.60 15.46 22.10
C PRO A 295 -5.11 15.67 21.88
N ILE A 296 -5.58 16.92 21.95
CA ILE A 296 -6.97 17.29 21.69
C ILE A 296 -7.32 17.15 20.21
N ASP A 297 -6.42 17.54 19.30
CA ASP A 297 -6.64 17.40 17.86
C ASP A 297 -6.64 15.92 17.47
N MET A 298 -5.69 15.15 18.02
CA MET A 298 -5.64 13.68 17.85
C MET A 298 -6.94 13.02 18.34
N ALA A 299 -7.47 13.41 19.50
CA ALA A 299 -8.73 12.88 20.02
C ALA A 299 -9.91 13.14 19.08
N LYS A 300 -10.05 14.36 18.55
CA LYS A 300 -11.10 14.71 17.57
C LYS A 300 -11.01 13.92 16.28
N LEU A 301 -9.79 13.64 15.81
CA LEU A 301 -9.57 12.82 14.60
C LEU A 301 -9.89 11.34 14.86
N ARG A 302 -9.65 10.82 16.08
CA ARG A 302 -10.06 9.46 16.49
C ARG A 302 -11.57 9.25 16.46
N GLU A 303 -12.35 10.29 16.74
CA GLU A 303 -13.82 10.25 16.72
C GLU A 303 -14.40 10.12 15.29
N LEU A 304 -13.60 10.36 14.25
CA LEU A 304 -14.06 10.27 12.86
C LEU A 304 -14.16 8.83 12.34
N ASP A 305 -13.67 7.85 13.10
CA ASP A 305 -13.66 6.44 12.70
C ASP A 305 -15.07 5.88 12.50
N LEU A 306 -15.33 5.30 11.34
CA LEU A 306 -16.59 4.65 11.02
C LEU A 306 -16.49 3.11 11.13
N GLY A 307 -15.35 2.58 11.58
CA GLY A 307 -15.08 1.15 11.59
C GLY A 307 -15.20 0.55 10.18
N GLU A 308 -15.72 -0.67 10.06
CA GLU A 308 -15.88 -1.34 8.76
C GLU A 308 -16.73 -0.55 7.74
N ALA A 309 -17.62 0.34 8.18
CA ALA A 309 -18.39 1.20 7.27
C ALA A 309 -17.52 2.25 6.56
N GLY A 310 -16.33 2.53 7.08
CA GLY A 310 -15.35 3.43 6.48
C GLY A 310 -14.48 2.77 5.40
N ARG A 311 -14.47 1.45 5.29
CA ARG A 311 -13.73 0.73 4.25
C ARG A 311 -14.31 1.07 2.88
N THR A 312 -13.47 1.44 1.94
CA THR A 312 -13.89 1.84 0.59
C THR A 312 -13.21 1.06 -0.52
N PHE A 313 -12.15 0.32 -0.20
CA PHE A 313 -11.57 -0.74 -1.03
C PHE A 313 -12.07 -2.09 -0.52
N ASP A 314 -13.16 -2.56 -1.13
CA ASP A 314 -13.74 -3.87 -0.86
C ASP A 314 -13.72 -4.70 -2.14
N PHE A 315 -12.67 -5.52 -2.30
CA PHE A 315 -12.53 -6.40 -3.45
C PHE A 315 -13.70 -7.39 -3.54
N SER A 316 -14.20 -7.88 -2.40
CA SER A 316 -15.30 -8.86 -2.32
C SER A 316 -16.62 -8.31 -2.89
N ARG A 317 -16.87 -7.00 -2.74
CA ARG A 317 -18.05 -6.34 -3.33
C ARG A 317 -17.83 -5.87 -4.75
N SER A 318 -16.62 -5.43 -5.06
CA SER A 318 -16.34 -4.75 -6.33
C SER A 318 -16.04 -5.70 -7.47
N ILE A 319 -15.56 -6.91 -7.15
CA ILE A 319 -15.06 -7.86 -8.12
C ILE A 319 -15.86 -9.16 -8.00
N LYS A 320 -16.78 -9.34 -8.96
CA LYS A 320 -17.70 -10.48 -9.00
C LYS A 320 -16.96 -11.81 -8.85
N GLY A 321 -17.32 -12.57 -7.82
CA GLY A 321 -16.82 -13.91 -7.53
C GLY A 321 -15.79 -13.98 -6.41
N THR A 322 -15.02 -12.91 -6.16
CA THR A 322 -13.95 -12.92 -5.15
C THR A 322 -14.45 -13.15 -3.72
N ASP A 323 -15.71 -12.83 -3.43
CA ASP A 323 -16.36 -13.12 -2.16
C ASP A 323 -16.48 -14.61 -1.84
N LYS A 324 -16.33 -15.48 -2.85
CA LYS A 324 -16.36 -16.95 -2.71
C LYS A 324 -14.99 -17.56 -2.42
N HIS A 325 -13.91 -16.79 -2.55
CA HIS A 325 -12.56 -17.30 -2.35
C HIS A 325 -12.32 -17.57 -0.85
N PRO A 326 -11.71 -18.71 -0.45
CA PRO A 326 -11.48 -19.04 0.96
C PRO A 326 -10.61 -18.01 1.68
N GLU A 327 -9.71 -17.36 0.94
CA GLU A 327 -8.84 -16.30 1.45
C GLU A 327 -9.39 -14.88 1.24
N ASN A 328 -10.71 -14.70 1.10
CA ASN A 328 -11.30 -13.37 1.10
C ASN A 328 -11.03 -12.69 2.46
N PRO A 329 -10.28 -11.58 2.51
CA PRO A 329 -9.89 -10.95 3.78
C PRO A 329 -11.06 -10.24 4.46
N TYR A 330 -12.14 -9.96 3.72
CA TYR A 330 -13.30 -9.19 4.17
C TYR A 330 -14.58 -10.03 4.02
N PRO A 331 -14.73 -11.14 4.78
CA PRO A 331 -15.93 -11.94 4.72
C PRO A 331 -17.12 -11.07 5.12
N ARG A 332 -18.22 -11.14 4.35
CA ARG A 332 -19.44 -10.42 4.69
C ARG A 332 -19.84 -10.86 6.10
N LEU A 333 -20.01 -9.91 7.02
CA LEU A 333 -20.67 -10.17 8.29
C LEU A 333 -22.02 -10.80 7.94
N GLN A 334 -22.19 -12.09 8.26
CA GLN A 334 -23.51 -12.70 8.21
C GLN A 334 -24.38 -11.87 9.16
N THR A 335 -25.34 -11.12 8.61
CA THR A 335 -26.42 -10.60 9.42
C THR A 335 -27.04 -11.81 10.10
N LYS A 336 -26.85 -11.95 11.41
CA LYS A 336 -27.57 -12.95 12.20
C LYS A 336 -29.04 -12.75 11.86
N ALA A 337 -29.64 -13.76 11.23
CA ALA A 337 -31.05 -13.78 10.88
C ALA A 337 -31.92 -13.72 12.15
#